data_AF-A0A979G4N9-F1
#
_entry.id   AF-A0A979G4N9-F1
#
_cell.length_a   1.000
_cell.length_b   1.000
_cell.length_c   1.000
_cell.angle_alpha   90.00
_cell.angle_beta   90.00
_cell.angle_gamma   90.00
#
_symmetry.space_group_name_H-M   'P 1'
#
loop_
_entity.id
_entity.type
_entity.pdbx_description
1 polymer ?
#
loop_
_entity_poly.entity_id
_entity_poly.type
_entity_poly.pdbx_seq_one_letter_code
_entity_poly.pdbx_strand_id
1 'polypeptide(L)'
;MRFMVMSLGAMMITITTFAQKRPRYTIYTGDRKYFNEQFNKIIKEDFPEMQDIACRPDIACLRFRSDTFKFQITAGFSGEREIAASLEKASITLTSIFWRKLFNEFPEFNYFQVLALDPKSKREIAFTYHFLEGGLAEYFSKIYNRCYRVDLTPVKKQ
;
A
#
# COMPACT_ATOMS: atom_id res chain seq x y z
N MET A 1 -33.30 -57.20 -2.47
CA MET A 1 -32.91 -56.44 -3.68
C MET A 1 -33.44 -55.01 -3.55
N ARG A 2 -32.52 -54.03 -3.64
CA ARG A 2 -32.71 -52.61 -4.05
C ARG A 2 -33.67 -51.75 -3.21
N PHE A 3 -33.17 -50.97 -2.25
CA PHE A 3 -32.68 -49.58 -2.36
C PHE A 3 -33.70 -48.58 -2.93
N MET A 4 -34.19 -47.66 -2.08
CA MET A 4 -34.25 -46.25 -2.45
C MET A 4 -34.28 -45.36 -1.19
N VAL A 5 -33.14 -44.72 -0.93
CA VAL A 5 -32.93 -43.72 0.11
C VAL A 5 -33.44 -42.39 -0.45
N MET A 6 -34.46 -41.79 0.17
CA MET A 6 -34.82 -40.39 -0.07
C MET A 6 -33.86 -39.52 0.74
N SER A 7 -32.84 -39.01 0.07
CA SER A 7 -31.94 -37.97 0.60
C SER A 7 -32.68 -36.65 0.68
N LEU A 8 -33.03 -36.24 1.90
CA LEU A 8 -33.44 -34.87 2.21
C LEU A 8 -32.25 -33.93 1.96
N GLY A 9 -32.36 -33.08 0.94
CA GLY A 9 -31.36 -32.08 0.62
C GLY A 9 -31.27 -31.02 1.72
N ALA A 10 -30.21 -31.06 2.51
CA ALA A 10 -29.80 -29.95 3.36
C ALA A 10 -29.26 -28.82 2.46
N MET A 11 -30.13 -27.86 2.13
CA MET A 11 -29.76 -26.63 1.46
C MET A 11 -29.02 -25.74 2.48
N MET A 12 -27.71 -25.93 2.59
CA MET A 12 -26.83 -25.03 3.34
C MET A 12 -26.84 -23.66 2.67
N ILE A 13 -27.60 -22.74 3.26
CA ILE A 13 -27.50 -21.31 2.96
C ILE A 13 -26.14 -20.85 3.51
N THR A 14 -25.14 -20.77 2.64
CA THR A 14 -23.89 -20.08 2.91
C THR A 14 -24.20 -18.59 3.04
N ILE A 15 -24.50 -18.16 4.27
CA ILE A 15 -24.44 -16.75 4.64
C ILE A 15 -22.96 -16.38 4.59
N THR A 16 -22.51 -15.82 3.48
CA THR A 16 -21.27 -15.05 3.44
C THR A 16 -21.52 -13.80 4.28
N THR A 17 -21.20 -13.90 5.57
CA THR A 17 -21.11 -12.75 6.45
C THR A 17 -20.08 -11.79 5.88
N PHE A 18 -20.55 -10.74 5.19
CA PHE A 18 -19.80 -9.50 5.04
C PHE A 18 -19.69 -8.88 6.44
N ALA A 19 -18.82 -9.45 7.28
CA ALA A 19 -18.38 -8.78 8.47
C ALA A 19 -17.70 -7.48 8.00
N GLN A 20 -18.35 -6.33 8.22
CA GLN A 20 -17.73 -5.03 8.06
C GLN A 20 -16.40 -5.07 8.82
N LYS A 21 -15.28 -5.12 8.08
CA LYS A 21 -13.95 -5.14 8.68
C LYS A 21 -13.83 -3.85 9.49
N ARG A 22 -13.69 -3.97 10.82
CA ARG A 22 -13.43 -2.82 11.68
C ARG A 22 -12.16 -2.09 11.20
N PRO A 23 -12.10 -0.75 11.30
CA PRO A 23 -10.85 -0.04 11.07
C PRO A 23 -9.76 -0.53 12.03
N ARG A 24 -8.52 -0.58 11.54
CA ARG A 24 -7.32 -1.00 12.27
C ARG A 24 -6.42 0.19 12.54
N TYR A 25 -5.64 0.11 13.62
CA TYR A 25 -4.73 1.19 14.03
C TYR A 25 -3.42 0.61 14.54
N THR A 26 -2.28 1.09 14.05
CA THR A 26 -0.94 0.59 14.43
C THR A 26 -0.54 0.93 15.86
N ILE A 27 -1.30 1.80 16.54
CA ILE A 27 -1.21 1.99 18.00
C ILE A 27 -1.51 0.69 18.77
N TYR A 28 -2.34 -0.19 18.21
CA TYR A 28 -2.66 -1.48 18.82
C TYR A 28 -1.68 -2.56 18.37
N THR A 29 -1.10 -3.29 19.33
CA THR A 29 -0.05 -4.28 19.05
C THR A 29 -0.47 -5.37 18.06
N GLY A 30 -1.71 -5.85 18.14
CA GLY A 30 -2.23 -6.86 17.20
C GLY A 30 -2.37 -6.34 15.77
N ASP A 31 -2.92 -5.14 15.62
CA ASP A 31 -3.11 -4.51 14.30
C ASP A 31 -1.77 -4.09 13.69
N ARG A 32 -0.78 -3.67 14.51
CA ARG A 32 0.60 -3.44 14.08
C ARG A 32 1.30 -4.72 13.58
N LYS A 33 1.10 -5.85 14.27
CA LYS A 33 1.64 -7.13 13.81
C LYS A 33 1.03 -7.51 12.46
N TYR A 34 -0.29 -7.39 12.34
CA TYR A 34 -1.00 -7.61 11.08
C TYR A 34 -0.51 -6.69 9.96
N PHE A 35 -0.33 -5.40 10.23
CA PHE A 35 0.21 -4.42 9.29
C PHE A 35 1.55 -4.91 8.72
N ASN A 36 2.47 -5.31 9.60
CA ASN A 36 3.80 -5.77 9.18
C ASN A 36 3.74 -7.05 8.35
N GLU A 37 2.88 -8.00 8.73
CA GLU A 37 2.67 -9.23 7.97
C GLU A 37 2.13 -8.95 6.57
N GLN A 38 1.13 -8.08 6.44
CA GLN A 38 0.59 -7.70 5.13
C GLN A 38 1.58 -6.88 4.31
N PHE A 39 2.30 -5.95 4.93
CA PHE A 39 3.35 -5.18 4.28
C PHE A 39 4.42 -6.10 3.68
N ASN A 40 4.96 -7.02 4.49
CA ASN A 40 5.96 -7.97 4.02
C ASN A 40 5.42 -8.90 2.93
N LYS A 41 4.14 -9.29 3.02
CA LYS A 41 3.47 -10.07 1.99
C LYS A 41 3.39 -9.30 0.67
N ILE A 42 2.98 -8.03 0.69
CA ILE A 42 2.93 -7.16 -0.49
C ILE A 42 4.32 -7.02 -1.12
N ILE A 43 5.36 -6.75 -0.32
CA ILE A 43 6.73 -6.67 -0.84
C ILE A 43 7.15 -7.99 -1.49
N LYS A 44 6.89 -9.13 -0.86
CA LYS A 44 7.27 -10.44 -1.39
C LYS A 44 6.53 -10.79 -2.68
N GLU A 45 5.24 -10.48 -2.77
CA GLU A 45 4.37 -10.90 -3.87
C GLU A 45 4.37 -9.92 -5.05
N ASP A 46 4.31 -8.61 -4.79
CA ASP A 46 4.17 -7.59 -5.82
C ASP A 46 5.52 -6.95 -6.21
N PHE A 47 6.55 -7.04 -5.36
CA PHE A 47 7.86 -6.40 -5.55
C PHE A 47 9.03 -7.30 -5.12
N PRO A 48 9.14 -8.53 -5.66
CA PRO A 48 10.15 -9.50 -5.21
C PRO A 48 11.59 -8.98 -5.32
N GLU A 49 11.87 -8.09 -6.28
CA GLU A 49 13.16 -7.40 -6.45
C GLU A 49 13.49 -6.39 -5.32
N MET A 50 12.50 -6.01 -4.51
CA MET A 50 12.65 -5.07 -3.40
C MET A 50 12.86 -5.76 -2.04
N GLN A 51 12.98 -7.09 -2.00
CA GLN A 51 13.18 -7.85 -0.76
C GLN A 51 14.52 -7.54 -0.07
N ASP A 52 15.57 -7.25 -0.85
CA ASP A 52 16.91 -6.91 -0.36
C ASP A 52 17.12 -5.40 -0.15
N ILE A 53 16.17 -4.58 -0.62
CA ILE A 53 16.11 -3.17 -0.24
C ILE A 53 15.82 -3.17 1.25
N ALA A 54 16.53 -2.34 2.03
CA ALA A 54 16.24 -2.13 3.44
C ALA A 54 14.88 -1.42 3.60
N CYS A 55 13.80 -2.09 3.20
CA CYS A 55 12.41 -1.81 3.54
C CYS A 55 12.24 -2.17 5.01
N ARG A 56 12.98 -1.48 5.88
CA ARG A 56 12.54 -1.38 7.25
C ARG A 56 11.37 -0.42 7.15
N PRO A 57 10.10 -0.85 7.31
CA PRO A 57 9.12 0.11 7.76
C PRO A 57 9.78 0.70 9.00
N ASP A 58 10.13 1.98 8.95
CA ASP A 58 10.78 2.61 10.09
C ASP A 58 9.67 2.83 11.12
N ILE A 59 9.17 1.73 11.69
CA ILE A 59 8.16 1.64 12.74
C ILE A 59 8.72 2.32 13.99
N ALA A 60 10.05 2.51 14.08
CA ALA A 60 10.65 3.39 15.07
C ALA A 60 10.18 4.85 14.91
N CYS A 61 9.84 5.29 13.69
CA CYS A 61 9.25 6.59 13.38
C CYS A 61 7.72 6.63 13.59
N LEU A 62 7.03 5.48 13.62
CA LEU A 62 5.63 5.35 14.10
C LEU A 62 5.48 5.59 15.62
N ARG A 63 6.59 5.86 16.34
CA ARG A 63 6.53 6.35 17.73
C ARG A 63 5.91 7.74 17.86
N PHE A 64 5.76 8.46 16.75
CA PHE A 64 4.99 9.69 16.68
C PHE A 64 3.75 9.44 15.86
N ARG A 65 2.61 9.95 16.32
CA ARG A 65 1.29 9.95 15.67
C ARG A 65 1.34 10.66 14.30
N SER A 66 2.04 10.07 13.35
CA SER A 66 2.19 10.58 12.00
C SER A 66 1.10 9.92 11.16
N ASP A 67 0.27 10.74 10.55
CA ASP A 67 -0.68 10.31 9.52
C ASP A 67 0.02 10.00 8.18
N THR A 68 1.35 10.12 8.13
CA THR A 68 2.17 9.79 6.98
C THR A 68 2.93 8.49 7.19
N PHE A 69 2.71 7.51 6.32
CA PHE A 69 3.58 6.34 6.19
C PHE A 69 4.70 6.60 5.16
N LYS A 70 5.95 6.23 5.49
CA LYS A 70 7.12 6.43 4.62
C LYS A 70 7.68 5.11 4.10
N PHE A 71 7.88 5.02 2.80
CA PHE A 71 8.49 3.89 2.10
C PHE A 71 9.80 4.33 1.45
N GLN A 72 10.92 3.79 1.94
CA GLN A 72 12.26 4.18 1.48
C GLN A 72 12.85 3.13 0.53
N ILE A 73 13.43 3.60 -0.57
CA ILE A 73 14.07 2.82 -1.62
C ILE A 73 15.50 3.35 -1.79
N THR A 74 16.48 2.46 -1.86
CA THR A 74 17.86 2.81 -2.21
C THR A 74 17.98 2.82 -3.73
N ALA A 75 18.39 3.95 -4.31
CA ALA A 75 18.60 4.06 -5.76
C ALA A 75 20.03 4.54 -6.06
N GLY A 76 20.61 4.08 -7.18
CA GLY A 76 21.85 4.65 -7.72
C GLY A 76 21.53 5.84 -8.61
N PHE A 77 22.14 7.00 -8.37
CA PHE A 77 21.74 8.22 -9.05
C PHE A 77 22.58 8.47 -10.31
N SER A 78 21.96 8.38 -11.49
CA SER A 78 22.55 8.77 -12.78
C SER A 78 22.24 10.23 -13.17
N GLY A 79 21.11 10.78 -12.70
CA GLY A 79 20.68 12.15 -12.91
C GLY A 79 19.33 12.45 -12.27
N GLU A 80 19.16 13.64 -11.67
CA GLU A 80 18.01 13.96 -10.81
C GLU A 80 16.65 13.88 -11.53
N ARG A 81 16.59 14.37 -12.77
CA ARG A 81 15.33 14.40 -13.54
C ARG A 81 14.86 13.03 -14.00
N GLU A 82 15.78 12.16 -14.44
CA GLU A 82 15.45 10.79 -14.87
C GLU A 82 14.99 9.91 -13.70
N ILE A 83 15.61 10.12 -12.53
CA ILE A 83 15.22 9.43 -11.30
C ILE A 83 13.87 9.93 -10.82
N ALA A 84 13.63 11.25 -10.85
CA ALA A 84 12.32 11.80 -10.52
C ALA A 84 11.23 11.22 -11.41
N ALA A 85 11.47 11.06 -12.72
CA ALA A 85 10.54 10.42 -13.66
C ALA A 85 10.28 8.95 -13.36
N SER A 86 11.34 8.18 -13.18
CA SER A 86 11.23 6.75 -12.85
C SER A 86 10.52 6.55 -11.51
N LEU A 87 10.86 7.36 -10.51
CA LEU A 87 10.30 7.31 -9.17
C LEU A 87 8.85 7.79 -9.13
N GLU A 88 8.47 8.83 -9.87
CA GLU A 88 7.08 9.27 -9.98
C GLU A 88 6.21 8.12 -10.49
N LYS A 89 6.60 7.50 -11.60
CA LYS A 89 5.87 6.36 -12.17
C LYS A 89 5.79 5.18 -11.20
N ALA A 90 6.91 4.78 -10.60
CA ALA A 90 6.95 3.66 -9.66
C ALA A 90 6.13 3.95 -8.38
N SER A 91 6.21 5.18 -7.87
CA SER A 91 5.51 5.58 -6.65
C SER A 91 3.99 5.64 -6.82
N ILE A 92 3.47 5.99 -8.01
CA ILE A 92 2.03 5.87 -8.30
C ILE A 92 1.60 4.40 -8.16
N THR A 93 2.34 3.48 -8.78
CA THR A 93 2.05 2.04 -8.71
C THR A 93 2.12 1.50 -7.28
N LEU A 94 3.16 1.86 -6.52
CA LEU A 94 3.28 1.51 -5.10
C LEU A 94 2.09 2.02 -4.30
N THR A 95 1.74 3.29 -4.48
CA THR A 95 0.61 3.94 -3.79
C THR A 95 -0.70 3.18 -4.05
N SER A 96 -1.00 2.85 -5.32
CA SER A 96 -2.21 2.09 -5.66
C SER A 96 -2.22 0.69 -5.04
N ILE A 97 -1.09 -0.01 -5.03
CA ILE A 97 -1.00 -1.37 -4.46
C ILE A 97 -1.17 -1.33 -2.94
N PHE A 98 -0.43 -0.46 -2.26
CA PHE A 98 -0.51 -0.34 -0.80
C PHE A 98 -1.87 0.19 -0.33
N TRP A 99 -2.47 1.14 -1.03
CA TRP A 99 -3.82 1.60 -0.71
C TRP A 99 -4.84 0.45 -0.74
N ARG A 100 -4.85 -0.30 -1.85
CA ARG A 100 -5.81 -1.38 -2.06
C ARG A 100 -5.64 -2.55 -1.09
N LYS A 101 -4.39 -2.91 -0.80
CA LYS A 101 -4.06 -4.12 -0.04
C LYS A 101 -3.83 -3.86 1.45
N LEU A 102 -3.61 -2.61 1.87
CA LEU A 102 -3.21 -2.29 3.25
C LEU A 102 -3.83 -1.01 3.80
N PHE A 103 -3.56 0.17 3.23
CA PHE A 103 -3.90 1.44 3.87
C PHE A 103 -5.41 1.71 3.99
N ASN A 104 -6.24 1.14 3.12
CA ASN A 104 -7.69 1.23 3.27
C ASN A 104 -8.23 0.60 4.57
N GLU A 105 -7.49 -0.31 5.21
CA GLU A 105 -7.83 -0.87 6.53
C GLU A 105 -7.31 -0.01 7.70
N PHE A 106 -6.42 0.96 7.42
CA PHE A 106 -5.72 1.79 8.41
C PHE A 106 -5.99 3.29 8.16
N PRO A 107 -7.17 3.80 8.57
CA PRO A 107 -7.59 5.18 8.31
C PRO A 107 -6.74 6.24 9.04
N GLU A 108 -5.83 5.84 9.91
CA GLU A 108 -4.86 6.75 10.53
C GLU A 108 -3.83 7.30 9.53
N PHE A 109 -3.63 6.65 8.38
CA PHE A 109 -2.69 7.11 7.35
C PHE A 109 -3.41 7.95 6.29
N ASN A 110 -3.33 9.27 6.41
CA ASN A 110 -3.79 10.23 5.39
C ASN A 110 -2.77 10.39 4.26
N TYR A 111 -1.48 10.10 4.51
CA TYR A 111 -0.42 10.29 3.55
C TYR A 111 0.46 9.05 3.38
N PHE A 112 0.93 8.86 2.15
CA PHE A 112 1.96 7.89 1.81
C PHE A 112 3.11 8.57 1.09
N GLN A 113 4.32 8.40 1.58
CA GLN A 113 5.51 9.01 1.02
C GLN A 113 6.46 7.94 0.52
N VAL A 114 6.86 8.05 -0.75
CA VAL A 114 7.91 7.21 -1.35
C VAL A 114 9.18 8.04 -1.47
N LEU A 115 10.25 7.58 -0.84
CA LEU A 115 11.54 8.24 -0.74
C LEU A 115 12.61 7.42 -1.47
N ALA A 116 13.26 8.00 -2.46
CA ALA A 116 14.51 7.47 -3.02
C ALA A 116 15.70 8.16 -2.36
N LEU A 117 16.59 7.37 -1.74
CA LEU A 117 17.82 7.86 -1.12
C LEU A 117 19.04 7.40 -1.92
N ASP A 118 19.95 8.33 -2.21
CA ASP A 118 21.29 8.02 -2.69
C ASP A 118 22.24 7.82 -1.50
N PRO A 119 22.72 6.61 -1.24
CA PRO A 119 23.69 6.40 -0.17
C PRO A 119 25.04 7.08 -0.47
N LYS A 120 25.39 7.31 -1.74
CA LYS A 120 26.67 7.92 -2.14
C LYS A 120 26.61 9.44 -2.10
N SER A 121 25.58 10.03 -2.70
CA SER A 121 25.46 11.50 -2.78
C SER A 121 24.63 12.14 -1.66
N LYS A 122 24.01 11.33 -0.79
CA LYS A 122 23.05 11.76 0.25
C LYS A 122 21.87 12.57 -0.30
N ARG A 123 21.60 12.47 -1.60
CA ARG A 123 20.45 13.11 -2.22
C ARG A 123 19.20 12.30 -1.92
N GLU A 124 18.10 13.02 -1.75
CA GLU A 124 16.80 12.42 -1.54
C GLU A 124 15.77 13.00 -2.51
N ILE A 125 14.94 12.12 -3.06
CA ILE A 125 13.77 12.51 -3.86
C ILE A 125 12.56 11.84 -3.23
N ALA A 126 11.63 12.65 -2.75
CA ALA A 126 10.37 12.19 -2.20
C ALA A 126 9.18 12.54 -3.09
N PHE A 127 8.23 11.62 -3.21
CA PHE A 127 6.86 11.86 -3.65
C PHE A 127 5.91 11.57 -2.51
N THR A 128 4.99 12.49 -2.22
CA THR A 128 4.02 12.36 -1.13
C THR A 128 2.63 12.37 -1.72
N TYR A 129 1.85 11.37 -1.36
CA TYR A 129 0.48 11.14 -1.81
C TYR A 129 -0.45 11.39 -0.63
N HIS A 130 -1.43 12.26 -0.82
CA HIS A 130 -2.52 12.51 0.13
C HIS A 130 -3.73 11.68 -0.30
N PHE A 131 -4.18 10.77 0.56
CA PHE A 131 -5.36 9.96 0.31
C PHE A 131 -6.62 10.80 0.54
N LEU A 132 -7.54 10.72 -0.42
CA LEU A 132 -8.82 11.39 -0.40
C LEU A 132 -9.95 10.35 -0.31
N GLU A 133 -11.16 10.80 -0.05
CA GLU A 133 -12.34 9.94 -0.06
C GLU A 133 -12.54 9.26 -1.42
N GLY A 134 -13.18 8.08 -1.41
CA GLY A 134 -13.50 7.33 -2.62
C GLY A 134 -12.32 6.61 -3.28
N GLY A 135 -11.16 6.53 -2.62
CA GLY A 135 -9.98 5.87 -3.17
C GLY A 135 -9.22 6.72 -4.18
N LEU A 136 -9.35 8.04 -4.11
CA LEU A 136 -8.52 8.97 -4.84
C LEU A 136 -7.26 9.29 -4.02
N ALA A 137 -6.18 9.66 -4.69
CA ALA A 137 -5.06 10.33 -4.05
C ALA A 137 -4.59 11.52 -4.89
N GLU A 138 -4.02 12.51 -4.22
CA GLU A 138 -3.37 13.64 -4.88
C GLU A 138 -1.89 13.71 -4.54
N TYR A 139 -1.08 14.13 -5.50
CA TYR A 139 0.35 14.33 -5.30
C TYR A 139 0.84 15.49 -6.16
N PHE A 140 1.94 16.12 -5.74
CA PHE A 140 2.61 17.15 -6.53
C PHE A 140 3.71 16.53 -7.38
N SER A 141 3.59 16.69 -8.70
CA SER A 141 4.64 16.29 -9.64
C SER A 141 5.74 17.34 -9.70
N LYS A 142 6.94 16.93 -9.30
CA LYS A 142 8.15 17.77 -9.45
C LYS A 142 8.58 17.94 -10.91
N ILE A 143 8.15 17.04 -11.79
CA ILE A 143 8.54 17.03 -13.21
C ILE A 143 7.71 18.03 -14.01
N TYR A 144 6.41 18.05 -13.74
CA TYR A 144 5.45 18.91 -14.43
C TYR A 144 5.07 20.15 -13.62
N ASN A 145 5.61 20.30 -12.41
CA ASN A 145 5.38 21.41 -11.49
C ASN A 145 3.88 21.67 -11.24
N ARG A 146 3.10 20.60 -11.02
CA ARG A 146 1.64 20.68 -10.81
C ARG A 146 1.10 19.53 -9.97
N CYS A 147 -0.07 19.74 -9.37
CA CYS A 147 -0.79 18.70 -8.65
C CYS A 147 -1.53 17.78 -9.63
N TYR A 148 -1.48 16.48 -9.37
CA TYR A 148 -2.26 15.46 -10.06
C TYR A 148 -3.15 14.74 -9.07
N ARG A 149 -4.31 14.29 -9.55
CA ARG A 149 -5.17 13.33 -8.86
C ARG A 149 -5.11 11.99 -9.58
N VAL A 150 -4.99 10.92 -8.82
CA VAL A 150 -4.92 9.55 -9.29
C VAL A 150 -6.04 8.74 -8.64
N ASP A 151 -6.74 7.96 -9.45
CA ASP A 151 -7.71 6.99 -8.97
C ASP A 151 -6.97 5.70 -8.60
N LEU A 152 -7.07 5.32 -7.33
CA LEU A 152 -6.43 4.12 -6.78
C LEU A 152 -7.37 2.90 -6.82
N THR A 153 -8.63 3.09 -7.25
CA THR A 153 -9.57 1.99 -7.43
C THR A 153 -9.16 1.15 -8.65
N PRO A 154 -9.39 -0.17 -8.63
CA PRO A 154 -9.05 -1.01 -9.77
C PRO A 154 -9.91 -0.63 -10.98
N VAL A 155 -9.26 -0.41 -12.12
CA VAL A 155 -9.95 -0.33 -13.41
C VAL A 155 -10.71 -1.65 -13.58
N LYS A 156 -12.04 -1.61 -13.56
CA LYS A 156 -12.86 -2.77 -13.93
C LYS A 156 -12.46 -3.13 -15.35
N LYS A 157 -11.78 -4.26 -15.54
CA LYS A 157 -11.62 -4.85 -16.88
C LYS A 157 -13.04 -5.13 -17.37
N GLN A 158 -13.47 -4.39 -18.38
CA GLN A 158 -14.65 -4.71 -19.19
C GLN A 158 -14.37 -5.96 -20.01
#